data_AF-A0A2R4S9A7-F1
#
_entry.id   AF-A0A2R4S9A7-F1
#
_cell.length_a   1.000
_cell.length_b   1.000
_cell.length_c   1.000
_cell.angle_alpha   90.00
_cell.angle_beta   90.00
_cell.angle_gamma   90.00
#
_symmetry.space_group_name_H-M   'P 1'
#
loop_
_entity.id
_entity.type
_entity.pdbx_description
1 polymer ?
#
loop_
_entity_poly.entity_id
_entity_poly.type
_entity_poly.pdbx_seq_one_letter_code
_entity_poly.pdbx_strand_id
1 'polypeptide(L)'
;TGDKIETAINIGIAANLIDNYAEQFIYTEELQYNKEELMKKLDEDIIQIEKALNLPHFDFEEYKKDEEKNNSSEMKKKSGWNIPFFGRTQKRKGKLSLDRDLFKKMNNSVNHVLIVDGTVIDTLLEERFEMKFFY
;
A
#
# COMPACT_ATOMS: atom_id res chain seq x y z
N THR A 1 -16.48 13.93 -4.96
CA THR A 1 -17.46 15.00 -5.25
C THR A 1 -17.49 15.16 -6.76
N GLY A 2 -18.49 15.78 -7.37
CA GLY A 2 -18.48 16.07 -8.82
C GLY A 2 -17.81 17.41 -9.17
N ASP A 3 -17.13 18.01 -8.19
CA ASP A 3 -16.57 19.36 -8.27
C ASP A 3 -15.04 19.26 -8.33
N LYS A 4 -14.36 20.35 -8.67
CA LYS A 4 -12.89 20.36 -8.78
C LYS A 4 -12.22 19.90 -7.49
N ILE A 5 -11.05 19.28 -7.62
CA ILE A 5 -10.30 18.73 -6.49
C ILE A 5 -9.95 19.79 -5.45
N GLU A 6 -9.67 21.03 -5.87
CA GLU A 6 -9.40 22.16 -4.96
C GLU A 6 -10.62 22.49 -4.10
N THR A 7 -11.83 22.37 -4.66
CA THR A 7 -13.07 22.57 -3.89
C THR A 7 -13.24 21.47 -2.85
N ALA A 8 -12.97 20.21 -3.21
CA ALA A 8 -13.01 19.09 -2.27
C ALA A 8 -12.00 19.27 -1.13
N ILE A 9 -10.78 19.73 -1.44
CA ILE A 9 -9.75 20.03 -0.45
C ILE A 9 -10.22 21.14 0.50
N ASN A 10 -10.71 22.26 -0.05
CA ASN A 10 -11.19 23.39 0.75
C ASN A 10 -12.35 23.00 1.68
N ILE A 11 -13.28 22.17 1.21
CA ILE A 11 -14.36 21.62 2.04
C ILE A 11 -13.78 20.72 3.14
N GLY A 12 -12.81 19.86 2.81
CA GLY A 12 -12.14 18.99 3.77
C GLY A 12 -11.44 19.78 4.88
N ILE A 13 -10.75 20.87 4.52
CA ILE A 13 -10.13 21.80 5.47
C ILE A 13 -11.19 22.48 6.33
N ALA A 14 -12.23 23.07 5.72
CA ALA A 14 -13.29 23.77 6.43
C ALA A 14 -14.07 22.86 7.40
N ALA A 15 -14.18 21.56 7.07
CA ALA A 15 -14.79 20.54 7.90
C ALA A 15 -13.85 19.92 8.95
N ASN A 16 -12.60 20.41 9.08
CA ASN A 16 -11.54 19.83 9.91
C ASN A 16 -11.27 18.33 9.63
N LEU A 17 -11.49 17.88 8.40
CA LEU A 17 -11.14 16.55 7.92
C LEU A 17 -9.71 16.48 7.39
N ILE A 18 -9.21 17.63 6.91
CA ILE A 18 -7.84 17.82 6.40
C ILE A 18 -7.22 18.95 7.20
N ASP A 19 -6.03 18.72 7.73
CA ASP A 19 -5.22 19.79 8.33
C ASP A 19 -4.47 20.53 7.24
N ASN A 20 -4.33 21.85 7.41
CA ASN A 20 -3.58 22.71 6.50
C ASN A 20 -2.11 22.32 6.37
N TYR A 21 -1.56 21.63 7.38
CA TYR A 21 -0.18 21.15 7.39
C TYR A 21 -0.06 19.67 7.04
N ALA A 22 -1.16 19.02 6.65
CA ALA A 22 -1.10 17.64 6.23
C ALA A 22 -0.34 17.49 4.91
N GLU A 23 0.50 16.47 4.84
CA GLU A 23 1.10 16.04 3.58
C GLU A 23 0.03 15.36 2.72
N GLN A 24 -0.12 15.82 1.48
CA GLN A 24 -1.19 15.41 0.59
C GLN A 24 -0.65 14.53 -0.54
N PHE A 25 -1.17 13.31 -0.64
CA PHE A 25 -0.93 12.41 -1.76
C PHE A 25 -2.11 12.52 -2.72
N ILE A 26 -1.88 13.14 -3.88
CA ILE A 26 -2.95 13.52 -4.81
C ILE A 26 -2.88 12.69 -6.09
N TYR A 27 -4.01 12.08 -6.46
CA TYR A 27 -4.19 11.28 -7.67
C TYR A 27 -5.31 11.89 -8.52
N THR A 28 -4.97 12.56 -9.63
CA THR A 28 -5.90 13.25 -10.54
C THR A 28 -6.04 12.52 -11.88
N GLU A 29 -7.08 12.85 -12.65
CA GLU A 29 -7.37 12.22 -13.95
C GLU A 29 -6.16 12.19 -14.91
N GLU A 30 -5.26 13.16 -14.83
CA GLU A 30 -4.08 13.27 -15.71
C GLU A 30 -3.16 12.04 -15.59
N LEU A 31 -3.11 11.43 -14.41
CA LEU A 31 -2.31 10.23 -14.15
C LEU A 31 -2.94 8.96 -14.74
N GLN A 32 -4.23 8.98 -15.07
CA GLN A 32 -4.91 7.82 -15.65
C GLN A 32 -4.39 7.48 -17.06
N TYR A 33 -3.96 8.48 -17.82
CA TYR A 33 -3.54 8.29 -19.21
C TYR A 33 -2.23 7.50 -19.35
N ASN A 34 -1.43 7.40 -18.30
CA ASN A 34 -0.15 6.70 -18.29
C ASN A 34 -0.04 5.77 -17.07
N LYS A 35 -0.42 4.50 -17.25
CA LYS A 35 -0.43 3.48 -16.19
C LYS A 35 0.95 3.25 -15.57
N GLU A 36 2.02 3.39 -16.34
CA GLU A 36 3.40 3.25 -15.86
C GLU A 36 3.78 4.40 -14.93
N GLU A 37 3.39 5.62 -15.27
CA GLU A 37 3.60 6.81 -14.44
C GLU A 37 2.77 6.77 -13.17
N LEU A 38 1.51 6.33 -13.25
CA LEU A 38 0.66 6.09 -12.08
C LEU A 38 1.30 5.08 -11.12
N MET A 39 1.82 3.96 -11.65
CA MET A 39 2.49 2.94 -10.83
C MET A 39 3.75 3.48 -10.18
N LYS A 40 4.55 4.24 -10.94
CA LYS A 40 5.77 4.86 -10.43
C LYS A 40 5.46 5.85 -9.30
N LYS A 41 4.43 6.68 -9.47
CA LYS A 41 3.97 7.59 -8.43
C LYS A 41 3.53 6.84 -7.17
N LEU A 42 2.77 5.76 -7.34
CA LEU A 42 2.34 4.92 -6.23
C LEU A 42 3.55 4.33 -5.45
N ASP A 43 4.57 3.87 -6.17
CA ASP A 43 5.82 3.39 -5.56
C ASP A 43 6.58 4.48 -4.79
N GLU A 44 6.66 5.69 -5.35
CA GLU A 44 7.30 6.83 -4.70
C GLU A 44 6.57 7.25 -3.43
N ASP A 45 5.24 7.33 -3.49
CA ASP A 45 4.38 7.70 -2.37
C ASP A 45 4.46 6.64 -1.25
N ILE A 46 4.50 5.34 -1.59
CA ILE A 46 4.71 4.24 -0.63
C ILE A 46 6.05 4.41 0.10
N ILE A 47 7.14 4.67 -0.63
CA ILE A 47 8.46 4.87 -0.01
C ILE A 47 8.47 6.09 0.89
N GLN A 48 7.74 7.16 0.51
CA GLN A 48 7.64 8.38 1.29
C GLN A 48 6.89 8.13 2.61
N ILE A 49 5.75 7.45 2.57
CA ILE A 49 4.98 7.15 3.78
C ILE A 49 5.70 6.14 4.68
N GLU A 50 6.38 5.14 4.12
CA GLU A 50 7.20 4.21 4.89
C GLU A 50 8.30 4.93 5.66
N LYS A 51 8.98 5.90 5.03
CA LYS A 51 9.99 6.73 5.71
C LYS A 51 9.38 7.61 6.77
N ALA A 52 8.26 8.28 6.48
CA ALA A 52 7.57 9.15 7.43
C ALA A 52 7.09 8.38 8.66
N LEU A 53 6.64 7.13 8.46
CA LEU A 53 6.22 6.21 9.50
C LEU A 53 7.36 5.37 10.09
N ASN A 54 8.62 5.55 9.65
CA ASN A 54 9.75 4.72 10.08
C ASN A 54 9.48 3.20 9.99
N LEU A 55 8.83 2.79 8.90
CA LEU A 55 8.53 1.40 8.56
C LEU A 55 9.64 0.81 7.68
N PRO A 56 9.95 -0.49 7.80
CA PRO A 56 10.83 -1.15 6.85
C PRO A 56 10.16 -1.21 5.48
N HIS A 57 10.94 -1.00 4.42
CA HIS A 57 10.43 -1.07 3.05
C HIS A 57 9.87 -2.46 2.72
N PHE A 58 8.65 -2.50 2.18
CA PHE A 58 8.01 -3.74 1.78
C PHE A 58 8.37 -4.15 0.35
N ASP A 59 8.91 -5.37 0.20
CA ASP A 59 9.23 -5.95 -1.11
C ASP A 59 8.03 -6.71 -1.68
N PHE A 60 7.26 -6.03 -2.53
CA PHE A 60 6.10 -6.61 -3.23
C PHE A 60 6.48 -7.75 -4.18
N GLU A 61 7.69 -7.74 -4.73
CA GLU A 61 8.15 -8.77 -5.67
C GLU A 61 8.56 -10.06 -4.95
N GLU A 62 9.21 -9.96 -3.79
CA GLU A 62 9.44 -11.11 -2.90
C GLU A 62 8.11 -11.68 -2.41
N TYR A 63 7.15 -10.82 -2.04
CA TYR A 63 5.82 -11.24 -1.58
C TYR A 63 5.05 -12.04 -2.65
N LYS A 64 4.94 -11.53 -3.89
CA LYS A 64 4.27 -12.25 -4.99
C LYS A 64 4.89 -13.62 -5.26
N LYS A 65 6.22 -13.71 -5.29
CA LYS A 65 6.94 -14.98 -5.50
C LYS A 65 6.64 -15.99 -4.40
N ASP A 66 6.47 -15.54 -3.16
CA ASP A 66 6.14 -16.41 -2.04
C ASP A 66 4.68 -16.86 -2.06
N GLU A 67 3.74 -16.01 -2.49
CA GLU A 67 2.35 -16.43 -2.71
C GLU A 67 2.23 -17.50 -3.82
N GLU A 68 2.88 -17.28 -4.97
CA GLU A 68 2.88 -18.24 -6.09
C GLU A 68 3.47 -19.61 -5.68
N LYS A 69 4.55 -19.61 -4.89
CA LYS A 69 5.14 -20.84 -4.34
C LYS A 69 4.22 -21.55 -3.36
N ASN A 70 3.53 -20.81 -2.49
CA ASN A 70 2.61 -21.42 -1.53
C ASN A 70 1.40 -22.04 -2.25
N ASN A 71 0.81 -21.34 -3.21
CA ASN A 71 -0.32 -21.83 -4.02
C ASN A 71 0.06 -23.06 -4.86
N SER A 72 1.26 -23.10 -5.44
CA SER A 72 1.74 -24.29 -6.18
C SER A 72 2.14 -25.46 -5.27
N SER A 73 2.51 -25.21 -4.01
CA SER A 73 2.89 -26.24 -3.03
C SER A 73 1.70 -26.93 -2.35
N GLU A 74 0.50 -26.35 -2.38
CA GLU A 74 -0.72 -27.00 -1.88
C GLU A 74 -1.13 -28.23 -2.71
N MET A 75 -0.61 -28.36 -3.94
CA MET A 75 -0.84 -29.53 -4.81
C MET A 75 0.12 -30.71 -4.58
N LYS A 76 1.09 -30.62 -3.65
CA LYS A 76 2.05 -31.71 -3.39
C LYS A 76 2.19 -32.04 -1.91
N LYS A 77 1.13 -32.62 -1.32
CA LYS A 77 1.23 -33.42 -0.08
C LYS A 77 0.72 -34.84 -0.30
N LYS A 78 1.51 -35.66 -1.00
CA LYS A 78 1.63 -37.09 -0.70
C LYS A 78 3.10 -37.52 -0.86
N SER A 79 3.52 -38.32 0.12
CA SER A 79 4.78 -39.08 0.21
C SER A 79 5.96 -38.39 0.91
N GLY A 80 6.21 -38.83 2.15
CA GLY A 80 7.42 -39.60 2.41
C GLY A 80 8.63 -38.85 2.99
N TRP A 81 8.86 -39.14 4.27
CA TRP A 81 10.13 -39.07 5.01
C TRP A 81 10.60 -37.74 5.63
N ASN A 82 10.55 -37.75 6.96
CA ASN A 82 11.21 -36.84 7.88
C ASN A 82 12.72 -36.92 7.75
N ILE A 83 13.35 -35.76 7.49
CA ILE A 83 14.75 -35.50 7.86
C ILE A 83 14.73 -34.25 8.76
N PRO A 84 15.09 -34.34 10.05
CA PRO A 84 15.38 -33.17 10.86
C PRO A 84 16.79 -32.70 10.52
N PHE A 85 17.15 -31.46 10.87
CA PHE A 85 18.43 -30.79 10.56
C PHE A 85 18.48 -30.07 9.22
N PHE A 86 17.91 -28.87 9.18
CA PHE A 86 18.63 -27.62 8.90
C PHE A 86 17.73 -26.50 9.42
N GLY A 87 18.28 -25.64 10.27
CA GLY A 87 17.55 -24.50 10.85
C GLY A 87 17.05 -23.59 9.74
N ARG A 88 15.81 -23.81 9.31
CA ARG A 88 15.07 -22.82 8.53
C ARG A 88 14.77 -21.70 9.51
N THR A 89 15.61 -20.67 9.52
CA THR A 89 15.15 -19.34 9.88
C THR A 89 13.92 -19.09 9.04
N GLN A 90 12.74 -19.29 9.62
CA GLN A 90 11.49 -18.84 9.01
C GLN A 90 11.69 -17.34 8.86
N LYS A 91 12.06 -16.88 7.65
CA LYS A 91 11.94 -15.47 7.28
C LYS A 91 10.51 -15.10 7.68
N ARG A 92 10.38 -14.14 8.59
CA ARG A 92 9.06 -13.65 8.99
C ARG A 92 8.38 -13.22 7.71
N LYS A 93 7.29 -13.91 7.34
CA LYS A 93 6.46 -13.52 6.20
C LYS A 93 6.04 -12.07 6.45
N GLY A 94 6.44 -11.16 5.55
CA GLY A 94 5.93 -9.79 5.57
C GLY A 94 4.41 -9.86 5.47
N LYS A 95 3.72 -9.27 6.44
CA LYS A 95 2.26 -9.14 6.35
C LYS A 95 1.98 -7.82 5.65
N LEU A 96 1.11 -7.84 4.65
CA LEU A 96 0.59 -6.63 4.00
C LEU A 96 -0.14 -5.72 5.02
N SER A 97 -0.69 -6.31 6.08
CA SER A 97 -1.37 -5.54 7.13
C SER A 97 -0.38 -4.91 8.10
N LEU A 98 -0.41 -3.59 8.21
CA LEU A 98 0.18 -2.88 9.35
C LEU A 98 -0.56 -3.26 10.64
N ASP A 99 0.19 -3.47 11.72
CA ASP A 99 -0.39 -3.69 13.04
C ASP A 99 -1.00 -2.37 13.54
N ARG A 100 -2.33 -2.33 13.58
CA ARG A 100 -3.14 -1.16 13.96
C ARG A 100 -2.75 -0.59 15.33
N ASP A 101 -2.35 -1.44 16.28
CA ASP A 101 -1.99 -1.00 17.63
C ASP A 101 -0.58 -0.41 17.68
N LEU A 102 0.30 -0.89 16.80
CA LEU A 102 1.62 -0.30 16.54
C LEU A 102 1.46 1.06 15.85
N PHE A 103 0.63 1.13 14.81
CA PHE A 103 0.34 2.35 14.09
C PHE A 103 -0.26 3.42 15.01
N LYS A 104 -1.30 3.10 15.80
CA LYS A 104 -1.90 4.05 16.77
C LYS A 104 -0.90 4.65 17.75
N LYS A 105 0.14 3.90 18.15
CA LYS A 105 1.19 4.40 19.04
C LYS A 105 2.18 5.33 18.35
N MET A 106 2.37 5.16 17.04
CA MET A 106 3.25 5.98 16.20
C MET A 106 2.52 7.22 15.66
N ASN A 107 1.19 7.19 15.59
CA ASN A 107 0.34 8.17 14.90
C ASN A 107 0.08 9.49 15.63
N ASN A 108 0.72 9.76 16.77
CA ASN A 108 0.43 10.99 17.52
C ASN A 108 0.93 12.28 16.83
N SER A 109 1.62 12.20 15.68
CA SER A 109 2.25 13.38 15.07
C SER A 109 2.26 13.42 13.53
N VAL A 110 1.66 12.47 12.82
CA VAL A 110 1.78 12.43 11.34
C VAL A 110 0.42 12.63 10.69
N ASN A 111 0.32 13.73 9.94
CA ASN A 111 -0.90 14.16 9.27
C ASN A 111 -0.72 13.96 7.77
N HIS A 112 -1.17 12.82 7.27
CA HIS A 112 -1.11 12.48 5.85
C HIS A 112 -2.53 12.30 5.33
N VAL A 113 -2.80 12.81 4.14
CA VAL A 113 -4.11 12.71 3.49
C VAL A 113 -3.92 12.18 2.08
N LEU A 114 -4.67 11.12 1.76
CA LEU A 114 -4.78 10.59 0.41
C LEU A 114 -6.02 11.17 -0.26
N ILE A 115 -5.83 11.82 -1.40
CA ILE A 115 -6.88 12.44 -2.20
C ILE A 115 -6.87 11.79 -3.57
N VAL A 116 -7.98 11.13 -3.92
CA VAL A 116 -8.11 10.38 -5.17
C VAL A 116 -9.31 10.89 -5.94
N ASP A 117 -9.09 11.24 -7.19
CA ASP A 117 -10.14 11.54 -8.14
C ASP A 117 -10.92 10.26 -8.49
N GLY A 118 -12.24 10.39 -8.61
CA GLY A 118 -13.15 9.28 -8.89
C GLY A 118 -12.93 8.65 -10.26
N THR A 119 -12.23 9.31 -11.19
CA THR A 119 -11.84 8.72 -12.48
C THR A 119 -10.62 7.80 -12.36
N VAL A 120 -9.72 8.10 -11.43
CA VAL A 120 -8.49 7.35 -11.19
C VAL A 120 -8.73 6.14 -10.29
N ILE A 121 -9.73 6.21 -9.40
CA ILE A 121 -10.02 5.14 -8.45
C ILE A 121 -10.26 3.80 -9.15
N ASP A 122 -10.99 3.80 -10.27
CA ASP A 122 -11.28 2.58 -11.03
C ASP A 122 -9.99 1.92 -11.53
N THR A 123 -8.99 2.72 -11.90
CA THR A 123 -7.68 2.24 -12.33
C THR A 123 -6.85 1.71 -11.16
N LEU A 124 -6.89 2.39 -10.01
CA LEU A 124 -6.20 1.97 -8.78
C LEU A 124 -6.78 0.68 -8.18
N LEU A 125 -8.04 0.36 -8.48
CA LEU A 125 -8.71 -0.88 -8.10
C LEU A 125 -8.46 -2.04 -9.09
N GLU A 126 -7.73 -1.83 -10.20
CA GLU A 126 -7.32 -2.92 -11.07
C GLU A 126 -6.27 -3.82 -10.37
N GLU A 127 -6.26 -5.12 -10.68
CA GLU A 127 -5.35 -6.13 -10.10
C GLU A 127 -3.87 -5.72 -10.14
N ARG A 128 -3.48 -4.94 -11.15
CA ARG A 128 -2.10 -4.42 -11.30
C ARG A 128 -1.70 -3.49 -10.15
N PHE A 129 -2.63 -2.67 -9.66
CA PHE A 129 -2.39 -1.60 -8.68
C PHE A 129 -2.90 -1.94 -7.29
N GLU A 130 -3.97 -2.74 -7.22
CA GLU A 130 -4.75 -3.04 -6.01
C GLU A 130 -3.89 -3.32 -4.78
N MET A 131 -2.93 -4.25 -4.89
CA MET A 131 -2.08 -4.63 -3.76
C MET A 131 -1.22 -3.48 -3.22
N LYS A 132 -0.70 -2.62 -4.09
CA LYS A 132 0.10 -1.47 -3.68
C LYS A 132 -0.78 -0.33 -3.18
N PHE A 133 -1.96 -0.16 -3.78
CA PHE A 133 -2.90 0.88 -3.39
C PHE A 133 -3.51 0.65 -2.00
N PHE A 134 -3.74 -0.60 -1.60
CA PHE A 134 -4.28 -0.95 -0.29
C PHE A 134 -3.23 -1.18 0.81
N TYR A 135 -1.94 -1.15 0.47
CA TYR A 135 -0.85 -1.22 1.43
C TYR A 135 -0.66 0.12 2.14
#